data_AF-A0A819ZBP4-F1
#
_entry.id   AF-A0A819ZBP4-F1
#
_cell.length_a   1.000
_cell.length_b   1.000
_cell.length_c   1.000
_cell.angle_alpha   90.00
_cell.angle_beta   90.00
_cell.angle_gamma   90.00
#
_symmetry.space_group_name_H-M   'P 1'
#
loop_
_entity.id
_entity.type
_entity.pdbx_description
1 polymer ?
#
loop_
_entity_poly.entity_id
_entity_poly.type
_entity_poly.pdbx_seq_one_letter_code
_entity_poly.pdbx_strand_id
1 'polypeptide(L)'
;MSYTANAASRLAAKLDMLEVCREVYANNSRQLQAIDKFEATYEASQAVEWYTKDTFVYRLINHTLRTNDVIDTLYTFRFYIADLCRLLADYQNQKRQKLTVFRGVSMPRQQMLTLNEQVGRLVVANGFLSTTHDRQIAQIFAGESSDHVSSVVFEIKIDDKEEEMPVLVDTWRWSQFPDEQEVLFDLATTFRVTSIDNDGFVVKLLAQRPFVRVDSAFGLISDDIDSSGLDEFVFGKLLADKGEYNKSLRYFLALLERSSEAADQYCARIHMHIGRAYRLQRDYQSAFKHYCIAYGLQTNSTLPAYGRILACTLDNMGAVHYDACQALEYHKRALALRHTVCDKDDRCIAACFSYIGHVYFKQGHYRQAIKYYQKDLCMTRHLALENDLDVARTYMNLANVFYAQHHYGKAMQYYEYAARIYQQCALPNTHRLLAEWRTAVIRCPKKIIRHRSVINKWLRDKRRQ
;
A
#
# COMPACT_ATOMS: atom_id res chain seq x y z
N MET A 1 -11.47 17.37 -26.35
CA MET A 1 -12.46 17.66 -25.28
C MET A 1 -12.17 16.92 -23.97
N SER A 2 -11.36 15.84 -23.91
CA SER A 2 -10.93 15.24 -22.63
C SER A 2 -9.92 16.09 -21.86
N TYR A 3 -9.02 16.79 -22.57
CA TYR A 3 -8.04 17.71 -22.00
C TYR A 3 -8.66 18.85 -21.18
N THR A 4 -9.81 19.38 -21.63
CA THR A 4 -10.50 20.50 -20.99
C THR A 4 -11.21 20.08 -19.69
N ALA A 5 -11.75 18.87 -19.63
CA ALA A 5 -12.38 18.32 -18.42
C ALA A 5 -11.34 17.97 -17.33
N ASN A 6 -10.18 17.44 -17.72
CA ASN A 6 -9.06 17.21 -16.80
C ASN A 6 -8.43 18.50 -16.29
N ALA A 7 -8.25 19.51 -17.15
CA ALA A 7 -7.75 20.81 -16.76
C ALA A 7 -8.66 21.49 -15.73
N ALA A 8 -9.99 21.41 -15.90
CA ALA A 8 -10.96 21.95 -14.95
C ALA A 8 -10.93 21.21 -13.59
N SER A 9 -10.69 19.89 -13.57
CA SER A 9 -10.58 19.09 -12.33
C SER A 9 -9.37 19.50 -11.53
N ARG A 10 -8.27 19.61 -12.25
CA ARG A 10 -6.96 19.93 -11.76
C ARG A 10 -6.91 21.35 -11.20
N LEU A 11 -7.54 22.30 -11.88
CA LEU A 11 -7.69 23.67 -11.39
C LEU A 11 -8.55 23.73 -10.12
N ALA A 12 -9.69 23.04 -10.07
CA ALA A 12 -10.52 23.00 -8.88
C ALA A 12 -9.75 22.43 -7.67
N ALA A 13 -9.03 21.32 -7.85
CA ALA A 13 -8.20 20.74 -6.79
C ALA A 13 -7.07 21.68 -6.33
N LYS A 14 -6.45 22.43 -7.24
CA LYS A 14 -5.47 23.47 -6.89
C LYS A 14 -6.12 24.58 -6.08
N LEU A 15 -7.31 25.05 -6.45
CA LEU A 15 -8.01 26.13 -5.73
C LEU A 15 -8.46 25.69 -4.33
N ASP A 16 -9.06 24.49 -4.21
CA ASP A 16 -9.41 23.88 -2.91
C ASP A 16 -8.17 23.84 -1.98
N MET A 17 -7.03 23.43 -2.54
CA MET A 17 -5.77 23.37 -1.80
C MET A 17 -5.36 24.74 -1.26
N LEU A 18 -5.40 25.75 -2.11
CA LEU A 18 -4.97 27.10 -1.77
C LEU A 18 -5.90 27.76 -0.75
N GLU A 19 -7.21 27.53 -0.84
CA GLU A 19 -8.19 28.01 0.13
C GLU A 19 -7.88 27.48 1.54
N VAL A 20 -7.73 26.17 1.68
CA VAL A 20 -7.35 25.54 2.97
C VAL A 20 -6.00 26.06 3.46
N CYS A 21 -5.02 26.23 2.57
CA CYS A 21 -3.72 26.77 2.95
C CYS A 21 -3.80 28.22 3.47
N ARG A 22 -4.68 29.05 2.87
CA ARG A 22 -4.92 30.42 3.32
C ARG A 22 -5.59 30.46 4.69
N GLU A 23 -6.52 29.56 4.96
CA GLU A 23 -7.13 29.43 6.29
C GLU A 23 -6.10 29.04 7.35
N VAL A 24 -5.31 28.00 7.08
CA VAL A 24 -4.28 27.51 8.02
C VAL A 24 -3.20 28.56 8.30
N TYR A 25 -2.82 29.33 7.28
CA TYR A 25 -1.78 30.37 7.38
C TYR A 25 -2.32 31.79 7.43
N ALA A 26 -3.58 31.99 7.84
CA ALA A 26 -4.24 33.30 7.87
C ALA A 26 -3.43 34.38 8.61
N ASN A 27 -2.68 33.98 9.65
CA ASN A 27 -1.85 34.86 10.47
C ASN A 27 -0.34 34.81 10.12
N ASN A 28 0.04 34.24 8.98
CA ASN A 28 1.44 34.09 8.56
C ASN A 28 1.70 34.74 7.19
N SER A 29 2.06 36.03 7.21
CA SER A 29 2.27 36.84 5.98
C SER A 29 3.31 36.25 5.02
N ARG A 30 4.36 35.61 5.54
CA ARG A 30 5.40 34.97 4.70
C ARG A 30 4.85 33.78 3.94
N GLN A 31 4.00 32.97 4.59
CA GLN A 31 3.38 31.81 3.93
C GLN A 31 2.26 32.25 2.98
N LEU A 32 1.48 33.28 3.31
CA LEU A 32 0.49 33.85 2.39
C LEU A 32 1.12 34.35 1.09
N GLN A 33 2.24 35.08 1.17
CA GLN A 33 2.99 35.49 -0.03
C GLN A 33 3.50 34.29 -0.85
N ALA A 34 3.91 33.21 -0.19
CA ALA A 34 4.32 31.98 -0.87
C ALA A 34 3.14 31.29 -1.56
N ILE A 35 1.96 31.30 -0.95
CA ILE A 35 0.71 30.78 -1.52
C ILE A 35 0.31 31.59 -2.76
N ASP A 36 0.35 32.93 -2.70
CA ASP A 36 0.01 33.78 -3.84
C ASP A 36 0.99 33.60 -5.01
N LYS A 37 2.29 33.47 -4.69
CA LYS A 37 3.31 33.13 -5.70
C LYS A 37 3.07 31.76 -6.31
N PHE A 38 2.77 30.75 -5.50
CA PHE A 38 2.43 29.41 -5.98
C PHE A 38 1.21 29.44 -6.91
N GLU A 39 0.16 30.16 -6.52
CA GLU A 39 -1.04 30.28 -7.34
C GLU A 39 -0.72 30.85 -8.72
N ALA A 40 0.07 31.92 -8.78
CA ALA A 40 0.42 32.62 -10.00
C ALA A 40 1.41 31.85 -10.90
N THR A 41 2.39 31.14 -10.33
CA THR A 41 3.54 30.65 -11.11
C THR A 41 3.72 29.14 -11.12
N TYR A 42 2.96 28.37 -10.34
CA TYR A 42 3.19 26.92 -10.21
C TYR A 42 2.95 26.17 -11.53
N GLU A 43 3.97 25.44 -11.96
CA GLU A 43 3.91 24.43 -13.02
C GLU A 43 4.27 23.05 -12.47
N ALA A 44 3.75 21.99 -13.10
CA ALA A 44 3.98 20.61 -12.65
C ALA A 44 5.47 20.24 -12.61
N SER A 45 6.28 20.80 -13.52
CA SER A 45 7.74 20.66 -13.61
C SER A 45 8.49 21.21 -12.38
N GLN A 46 7.85 22.06 -11.59
CA GLN A 46 8.42 22.69 -10.40
C GLN A 46 8.03 21.98 -9.11
N ALA A 47 7.32 20.84 -9.16
CA ALA A 47 6.80 20.21 -7.94
C ALA A 47 7.93 19.87 -6.95
N VAL A 48 9.04 19.29 -7.41
CA VAL A 48 10.21 19.00 -6.56
C VAL A 48 10.77 20.28 -5.93
N GLU A 49 10.93 21.34 -6.72
CA GLU A 49 11.45 22.64 -6.25
C GLU A 49 10.55 23.28 -5.18
N TRP A 50 9.22 23.15 -5.29
CA TRP A 50 8.31 23.63 -4.26
C TRP A 50 8.33 22.77 -2.99
N TYR A 51 8.64 21.49 -3.12
CA TYR A 51 8.69 20.56 -1.99
C TYR A 51 9.93 20.83 -1.13
N THR A 52 11.06 21.15 -1.76
CA THR A 52 12.33 21.41 -1.08
C THR A 52 12.42 22.81 -0.46
N LYS A 53 11.49 23.71 -0.77
CA LYS A 53 11.43 25.05 -0.17
C LYS A 53 10.74 25.04 1.19
N ASP A 54 11.22 25.86 2.12
CA ASP A 54 10.54 26.13 3.40
C ASP A 54 9.24 26.95 3.22
N THR A 55 8.23 26.30 2.64
CA THR A 55 6.92 26.86 2.29
C THR A 55 5.78 26.00 2.86
N PHE A 56 4.55 26.49 2.71
CA PHE A 56 3.33 25.83 3.15
C PHE A 56 3.22 24.39 2.63
N VAL A 57 3.75 24.13 1.44
CA VAL A 57 3.77 22.81 0.81
C VAL A 57 4.58 21.81 1.63
N TYR A 58 5.87 22.07 1.85
CA TYR A 58 6.74 21.22 2.66
C TYR A 58 6.17 21.06 4.08
N ARG A 59 5.74 22.16 4.69
CA ARG A 59 5.29 22.19 6.08
C ARG A 59 4.01 21.39 6.29
N LEU A 60 2.98 21.61 5.47
CA LEU A 60 1.69 20.93 5.63
C LEU A 60 1.80 19.47 5.24
N ILE A 61 2.45 19.12 4.13
CA ILE A 61 2.63 17.71 3.74
C ILE A 61 3.39 16.94 4.83
N ASN A 62 4.53 17.46 5.32
CA ASN A 62 5.29 16.77 6.37
C ASN A 62 4.59 16.80 7.73
N HIS A 63 3.82 17.83 8.05
CA HIS A 63 3.01 17.85 9.27
C HIS A 63 1.94 16.75 9.22
N THR A 64 1.17 16.69 8.13
CA THR A 64 0.14 15.67 7.87
C THR A 64 0.68 14.25 7.93
N LEU A 65 1.83 14.00 7.32
CA LEU A 65 2.48 12.70 7.32
C LEU A 65 2.94 12.27 8.74
N ARG A 66 3.23 13.24 9.64
CA ARG A 66 3.65 12.98 11.02
C ARG A 66 2.48 12.81 12.00
N THR A 67 1.42 13.60 11.86
CA THR A 67 0.30 13.61 12.82
C THR A 67 -0.69 12.45 12.62
N ASN A 68 -0.53 11.68 11.55
CA ASN A 68 -1.46 10.61 11.17
C ASN A 68 -2.90 11.11 10.89
N ASP A 69 -3.11 12.43 10.84
CA ASP A 69 -4.30 13.12 10.34
C ASP A 69 -4.24 13.21 8.80
N VAL A 70 -4.00 12.04 8.23
CA VAL A 70 -3.42 11.89 6.90
C VAL A 70 -4.44 12.15 5.81
N ILE A 71 -5.73 12.24 6.12
CA ILE A 71 -6.76 12.04 5.09
C ILE A 71 -7.25 13.36 4.50
N ASP A 72 -7.58 14.35 5.33
CA ASP A 72 -8.14 15.61 4.84
C ASP A 72 -7.07 16.49 4.19
N THR A 73 -5.86 16.55 4.76
CA THR A 73 -4.78 17.31 4.11
C THR A 73 -4.21 16.58 2.88
N LEU A 74 -4.13 15.24 2.84
CA LEU A 74 -3.77 14.56 1.58
C LEU A 74 -4.84 14.75 0.50
N TYR A 75 -6.13 14.78 0.85
CA TYR A 75 -7.20 15.15 -0.08
C TYR A 75 -6.94 16.55 -0.64
N THR A 76 -6.71 17.51 0.25
CA THR A 76 -6.44 18.91 -0.10
C THR A 76 -5.22 19.01 -1.01
N PHE A 77 -4.13 18.29 -0.72
CA PHE A 77 -2.89 18.31 -1.50
C PHE A 77 -2.84 17.30 -2.67
N ARG A 78 -3.94 16.59 -2.98
CA ARG A 78 -3.98 15.51 -4.01
C ARG A 78 -3.40 15.93 -5.35
N PHE A 79 -3.67 17.17 -5.76
CA PHE A 79 -3.16 17.77 -6.98
C PHE A 79 -1.63 17.84 -7.01
N TYR A 80 -1.05 18.38 -5.94
CA TYR A 80 0.38 18.63 -5.84
C TYR A 80 1.17 17.34 -5.63
N ILE A 81 0.66 16.44 -4.79
CA ILE A 81 1.31 15.14 -4.53
C ILE A 81 1.41 14.31 -5.81
N ALA A 82 0.37 14.32 -6.65
CA ALA A 82 0.40 13.63 -7.94
C ALA A 82 1.50 14.16 -8.87
N ASP A 83 1.74 15.48 -8.88
CA ASP A 83 2.83 16.07 -9.67
C ASP A 83 4.21 15.71 -9.13
N LEU A 84 4.35 15.73 -7.80
CA LEU A 84 5.61 15.37 -7.14
C LEU A 84 5.98 13.91 -7.42
N CYS A 85 5.05 12.97 -7.21
CA CYS A 85 5.30 11.54 -7.50
C CYS A 85 5.64 11.30 -8.98
N ARG A 86 4.94 11.97 -9.90
CA ARG A 86 5.23 11.88 -11.34
C ARG A 86 6.68 12.28 -11.66
N LEU A 87 7.08 13.47 -11.22
CA LEU A 87 8.43 13.94 -11.47
C LEU A 87 9.47 13.00 -10.86
N LEU A 88 9.24 12.50 -9.64
CA LEU A 88 10.17 11.56 -9.01
C LEU A 88 10.33 10.26 -9.82
N ALA A 89 9.23 9.75 -10.38
CA ALA A 89 9.26 8.59 -11.27
C ALA A 89 10.01 8.86 -12.58
N ASP A 90 9.80 10.02 -13.21
CA ASP A 90 10.49 10.40 -14.46
C ASP A 90 12.01 10.49 -14.26
N TYR A 91 12.46 11.01 -13.12
CA TYR A 91 13.88 11.10 -12.78
C TYR A 91 14.55 9.74 -12.54
N GLN A 92 13.80 8.70 -12.15
CA GLN A 92 14.33 7.34 -11.92
C GLN A 92 14.93 6.73 -13.20
N ASN A 93 14.47 7.16 -14.38
CA ASN A 93 14.95 6.64 -15.67
C ASN A 93 16.38 7.08 -16.03
N GLN A 94 17.05 7.88 -15.19
CA GLN A 94 18.40 8.37 -15.44
C GLN A 94 19.45 7.76 -14.48
N LYS A 95 20.19 6.78 -14.99
CA LYS A 95 21.44 6.16 -14.48
C LYS A 95 21.37 5.35 -13.17
N ARG A 96 21.64 4.05 -13.35
CA ARG A 96 21.84 3.01 -12.33
C ARG A 96 23.24 3.11 -11.73
N GLN A 97 23.37 3.51 -10.46
CA GLN A 97 24.63 3.42 -9.72
C GLN A 97 24.37 3.00 -8.27
N LYS A 98 25.32 2.24 -7.71
CA LYS A 98 25.37 1.97 -6.28
C LYS A 98 25.45 3.27 -5.52
N LEU A 99 24.61 3.41 -4.51
CA LEU A 99 24.54 4.63 -3.75
C LEU A 99 24.44 4.38 -2.25
N THR A 100 25.10 5.23 -1.48
CA THR A 100 24.94 5.30 -0.03
C THR A 100 24.54 6.71 0.34
N VAL A 101 23.43 6.82 1.07
CA VAL A 101 22.90 8.09 1.57
C VAL A 101 22.71 8.01 3.07
N PHE A 102 22.67 9.15 3.73
CA PHE A 102 22.66 9.29 5.16
C PHE A 102 21.47 10.11 5.64
N ARG A 103 20.98 9.81 6.83
CA ARG A 103 19.99 10.63 7.52
C ARG A 103 20.30 10.72 9.00
N GLY A 104 20.45 11.94 9.50
CA GLY A 104 20.56 12.21 10.92
C GLY A 104 19.21 12.36 11.59
N VAL A 105 19.04 11.72 12.73
CA VAL A 105 17.85 11.90 13.57
C VAL A 105 18.26 11.93 15.04
N SER A 106 17.79 12.95 15.74
CA SER A 106 17.78 12.97 17.19
C SER A 106 16.51 12.27 17.68
N MET A 107 16.65 11.23 18.50
CA MET A 107 15.48 10.46 18.98
C MET A 107 15.59 10.03 20.44
N PRO A 108 14.46 9.85 21.15
CA PRO A 108 14.46 9.37 22.52
C PRO A 108 15.22 8.06 22.66
N ARG A 109 16.04 7.94 23.70
CA ARG A 109 16.88 6.75 23.93
C ARG A 109 16.09 5.44 23.98
N GLN A 110 14.87 5.48 24.50
CA GLN A 110 13.96 4.32 24.48
C GLN A 110 13.57 3.90 23.06
N GLN A 111 13.33 4.85 22.14
CA GLN A 111 13.03 4.54 20.74
C GLN A 111 14.27 4.00 20.00
N MET A 112 15.47 4.48 20.36
CA MET A 112 16.70 3.86 19.88
C MET A 112 16.76 2.40 20.34
N LEU A 113 16.56 2.13 21.63
CA LEU A 113 16.64 0.76 22.15
C LEU A 113 15.63 -0.19 21.49
N THR A 114 14.45 0.28 21.07
CA THR A 114 13.50 -0.54 20.31
C THR A 114 13.91 -0.76 18.86
N LEU A 115 14.72 0.12 18.25
CA LEU A 115 15.35 -0.08 16.94
C LEU A 115 16.34 -1.25 16.95
N ASN A 116 17.04 -1.51 18.05
CA ASN A 116 17.89 -2.70 18.21
C ASN A 116 17.11 -4.02 18.02
N GLU A 117 15.83 -4.04 18.39
CA GLU A 117 14.97 -5.21 18.19
C GLU A 117 14.46 -5.34 16.74
N GLN A 118 14.71 -4.33 15.89
CA GLN A 118 14.33 -4.33 14.48
C GLN A 118 15.42 -4.85 13.54
N VAL A 119 16.60 -5.22 14.04
CA VAL A 119 17.66 -5.81 13.20
C VAL A 119 17.13 -7.06 12.49
N GLY A 120 17.30 -7.10 11.17
CA GLY A 120 16.79 -8.11 10.26
C GLY A 120 15.33 -7.89 9.80
N ARG A 121 14.61 -6.91 10.36
CA ARG A 121 13.22 -6.58 10.03
C ARG A 121 13.13 -5.39 9.08
N LEU A 122 11.95 -5.22 8.51
CA LEU A 122 11.60 -4.10 7.65
C LEU A 122 11.01 -2.95 8.46
N VAL A 123 11.42 -1.74 8.13
CA VAL A 123 10.88 -0.47 8.62
C VAL A 123 10.42 0.37 7.43
N VAL A 124 9.35 1.12 7.60
CA VAL A 124 8.74 1.96 6.55
C VAL A 124 8.82 3.40 7.03
N ALA A 125 9.19 4.33 6.13
CA ALA A 125 9.05 5.75 6.41
C ALA A 125 7.58 6.17 6.24
N ASN A 126 7.04 6.93 7.20
CA ASN A 126 5.67 7.45 7.16
C ASN A 126 5.48 8.62 6.17
N GLY A 127 6.37 8.80 5.19
CA GLY A 127 6.41 9.96 4.32
C GLY A 127 7.54 9.89 3.29
N PHE A 128 7.66 10.93 2.46
CA PHE A 128 8.87 11.13 1.66
C PHE A 128 10.08 11.26 2.60
N LEU A 129 11.16 10.53 2.30
CA LEU A 129 12.34 10.52 3.16
C LEU A 129 13.44 11.36 2.53
N SER A 130 13.68 12.54 3.09
CA SER A 130 14.84 13.37 2.76
C SER A 130 16.12 12.79 3.40
N THR A 131 17.19 12.70 2.63
CA THR A 131 18.50 12.14 3.00
C THR A 131 19.60 12.95 2.31
N THR A 132 20.87 12.65 2.59
CA THR A 132 22.02 13.37 2.02
C THR A 132 23.12 12.40 1.58
N HIS A 133 23.89 12.75 0.56
CA HIS A 133 25.13 12.03 0.23
C HIS A 133 26.25 12.25 1.26
N ASP A 134 26.16 13.29 2.07
CA ASP A 134 27.20 13.67 3.03
C ASP A 134 26.88 13.20 4.45
N ARG A 135 27.70 12.26 4.94
CA ARG A 135 27.60 11.74 6.30
C ARG A 135 27.78 12.83 7.38
N GLN A 136 28.62 13.84 7.14
CA GLN A 136 28.85 14.92 8.10
C GLN A 136 27.60 15.79 8.25
N ILE A 137 26.93 16.07 7.13
CA ILE A 137 25.67 16.80 7.13
C ILE A 137 24.60 16.02 7.89
N ALA A 138 24.49 14.72 7.64
CA ALA A 138 23.62 13.86 8.45
C ALA A 138 23.99 13.89 9.95
N GLN A 139 25.28 13.89 10.30
CA GLN A 139 25.69 13.98 11.71
C GLN A 139 25.24 15.30 12.36
N ILE A 140 25.29 16.41 11.64
CA ILE A 140 24.80 17.71 12.12
C ILE A 140 23.31 17.63 12.44
N PHE A 141 22.50 17.02 11.56
CA PHE A 141 21.06 16.81 11.81
C PHE A 141 20.75 15.82 12.95
N ALA A 142 21.64 14.87 13.21
CA ALA A 142 21.49 13.93 14.34
C ALA A 142 21.72 14.62 15.69
N GLY A 143 22.52 15.69 15.71
CA GLY A 143 22.88 16.43 16.92
C GLY A 143 23.81 15.64 17.86
N GLU A 144 23.90 16.07 19.11
CA GLU A 144 24.71 15.40 20.13
C GLU A 144 23.86 14.44 21.00
N SER A 145 24.49 13.37 21.48
CA SER A 145 23.83 12.45 22.41
C SER A 145 23.77 13.03 23.83
N SER A 146 22.67 12.77 24.53
CA SER A 146 22.47 13.10 25.94
C SER A 146 21.90 11.89 26.70
N ASP A 147 21.64 12.04 28.00
CA ASP A 147 21.09 10.95 28.81
C ASP A 147 19.73 10.43 28.30
N HIS A 148 18.92 11.32 27.72
CA HIS A 148 17.55 11.01 27.29
C HIS A 148 17.39 10.86 25.77
N VAL A 149 18.35 11.34 24.99
CA VAL A 149 18.25 11.43 23.53
C VAL A 149 19.51 10.86 22.90
N SER A 150 19.34 9.97 21.94
CA SER A 150 20.44 9.40 21.16
C SER A 150 20.56 10.15 19.83
N SER A 151 21.78 10.56 19.50
CA SER A 151 22.15 10.98 18.14
C SER A 151 22.29 9.73 17.28
N VAL A 152 21.46 9.61 16.24
CA VAL A 152 21.40 8.41 15.39
C VAL A 152 21.66 8.81 13.95
N VAL A 153 22.59 8.12 13.30
CA VAL A 153 22.83 8.26 11.86
C VAL A 153 22.37 6.99 11.15
N PHE A 154 21.40 7.14 10.27
CA PHE A 154 21.00 6.07 9.35
C PHE A 154 21.91 6.09 8.13
N GLU A 155 22.67 5.01 7.92
CA GLU A 155 23.46 4.77 6.71
C GLU A 155 22.65 3.85 5.80
N ILE A 156 22.11 4.38 4.71
CA ILE A 156 21.21 3.68 3.81
C ILE A 156 21.97 3.29 2.56
N LYS A 157 22.14 1.98 2.36
CA LYS A 157 22.75 1.42 1.15
C LYS A 157 21.69 1.03 0.14
N ILE A 158 21.98 1.30 -1.12
CA ILE A 158 21.17 0.95 -2.27
C ILE A 158 22.06 0.11 -3.20
N ASP A 159 21.74 -1.18 -3.35
CA ASP A 159 22.56 -2.15 -4.10
C ASP A 159 21.96 -2.43 -5.49
N ASP A 160 22.83 -2.54 -6.49
CA ASP A 160 22.47 -2.68 -7.91
C ASP A 160 22.07 -4.09 -8.33
N LYS A 161 22.12 -5.05 -7.39
CA LYS A 161 21.85 -6.48 -7.63
C LYS A 161 20.41 -6.91 -7.33
N GLU A 162 19.58 -6.06 -6.73
CA GLU A 162 18.16 -6.35 -6.58
C GLU A 162 17.42 -6.02 -7.89
N GLU A 163 16.56 -6.91 -8.38
CA GLU A 163 15.75 -6.71 -9.61
C GLU A 163 14.80 -5.50 -9.50
N GLU A 164 14.61 -4.94 -8.31
CA GLU A 164 13.59 -3.95 -7.97
C GLU A 164 14.14 -2.85 -7.01
N MET A 165 14.56 -1.71 -7.57
CA MET A 165 15.16 -0.59 -6.82
C MET A 165 14.10 0.40 -6.27
N PRO A 166 14.35 1.05 -5.12
CA PRO A 166 13.50 2.13 -4.61
C PRO A 166 13.55 3.37 -5.51
N VAL A 167 12.44 4.12 -5.58
CA VAL A 167 12.37 5.41 -6.29
C VAL A 167 13.01 6.49 -5.43
N LEU A 168 14.04 7.14 -5.97
CA LEU A 168 14.75 8.24 -5.32
C LEU A 168 15.30 9.22 -6.33
N VAL A 169 15.46 10.48 -5.92
CA VAL A 169 15.98 11.55 -6.77
C VAL A 169 16.96 12.42 -6.00
N ASP A 170 18.07 12.74 -6.65
CA ASP A 170 18.99 13.80 -6.21
C ASP A 170 18.29 15.16 -6.36
N THR A 171 17.79 15.72 -5.25
CA THR A 171 17.04 16.98 -5.26
C THR A 171 17.92 18.21 -5.07
N TRP A 172 19.23 18.03 -4.79
CA TRP A 172 20.17 19.12 -4.48
C TRP A 172 20.19 20.27 -5.50
N ARG A 173 19.91 19.99 -6.78
CA ARG A 173 19.84 21.03 -7.84
C ARG A 173 18.67 22.01 -7.67
N TRP A 174 17.63 21.59 -6.96
CA TRP A 174 16.43 22.38 -6.68
C TRP A 174 16.25 22.66 -5.18
N SER A 175 17.13 22.12 -4.33
CA SER A 175 17.09 22.36 -2.90
C SER A 175 17.51 23.79 -2.59
N GLN A 176 16.91 24.36 -1.54
CA GLN A 176 17.39 25.63 -0.98
C GLN A 176 18.80 25.52 -0.40
N PHE A 177 19.25 24.29 -0.15
CA PHE A 177 20.56 23.97 0.39
C PHE A 177 21.28 22.98 -0.55
N PRO A 178 21.85 23.45 -1.69
CA PRO A 178 22.52 22.57 -2.65
C PRO A 178 23.69 21.79 -2.05
N ASP A 179 24.36 22.40 -1.07
CA ASP A 179 25.49 21.80 -0.35
C ASP A 179 25.06 20.61 0.52
N GLU A 180 23.77 20.50 0.87
CA GLU A 180 23.24 19.34 1.58
C GLU A 180 23.21 18.08 0.72
N GLN A 181 23.42 18.19 -0.60
CA GLN A 181 23.39 17.06 -1.52
C GLN A 181 22.15 16.17 -1.27
N GLU A 182 21.00 16.82 -1.13
CA GLU A 182 19.75 16.17 -0.73
C GLU A 182 19.33 15.10 -1.74
N VAL A 183 18.90 13.97 -1.21
CA VAL A 183 18.30 12.85 -1.93
C VAL A 183 16.93 12.56 -1.30
N LEU A 184 15.89 12.61 -2.13
CA LEU A 184 14.52 12.38 -1.70
C LEU A 184 14.07 10.98 -2.15
N PHE A 185 13.69 10.14 -1.19
CA PHE A 185 12.98 8.89 -1.50
C PHE A 185 11.48 9.13 -1.64
N ASP A 186 10.87 8.38 -2.56
CA ASP A 186 9.43 8.30 -2.69
C ASP A 186 8.75 7.77 -1.41
N LEU A 187 7.48 8.10 -1.29
CA LEU A 187 6.58 7.55 -0.30
C LEU A 187 6.68 6.03 -0.28
N ALA A 188 6.69 5.47 0.93
CA ALA A 188 6.67 4.04 1.17
C ALA A 188 7.89 3.21 0.77
N THR A 189 9.03 3.86 0.51
CA THR A 189 10.29 3.13 0.50
C THR A 189 10.44 2.35 1.80
N THR A 190 10.70 1.05 1.68
CA THR A 190 10.97 0.19 2.84
C THR A 190 12.46 0.01 3.01
N PHE A 191 12.87 -0.12 4.27
CA PHE A 191 14.25 -0.30 4.62
C PHE A 191 14.37 -1.53 5.50
N ARG A 192 15.33 -2.39 5.20
CA ARG A 192 15.72 -3.47 6.09
C ARG A 192 16.80 -2.98 7.01
N VAL A 193 16.61 -3.14 8.32
CA VAL A 193 17.69 -2.88 9.28
C VAL A 193 18.69 -4.03 9.18
N THR A 194 19.90 -3.76 8.73
CA THR A 194 20.93 -4.79 8.53
C THR A 194 21.80 -4.98 9.77
N SER A 195 22.21 -3.89 10.40
CA SER A 195 22.98 -3.89 11.64
C SER A 195 22.88 -2.53 12.32
N ILE A 196 23.13 -2.49 13.62
CA ILE A 196 23.28 -1.25 14.38
C ILE A 196 24.65 -1.26 15.04
N ASP A 197 25.42 -0.21 14.77
CA ASP A 197 26.71 0.04 15.39
C ASP A 197 26.50 0.99 16.58
N ASN A 198 27.04 0.62 17.74
CA ASN A 198 26.88 1.41 18.97
C ASN A 198 27.90 2.55 19.07
N ASP A 199 28.94 2.57 18.24
CA ASP A 199 29.88 3.69 18.14
C ASP A 199 29.23 4.83 17.33
N GLY A 200 28.44 5.66 18.03
CA GLY A 200 27.70 6.79 17.45
C GLY A 200 26.30 6.45 16.92
N PHE A 201 25.70 5.33 17.40
CA PHE A 201 24.39 4.81 16.98
C PHE A 201 24.16 4.88 15.46
N VAL A 202 25.02 4.20 14.70
CA VAL A 202 24.87 4.12 13.25
C VAL A 202 23.97 2.95 12.90
N VAL A 203 22.80 3.25 12.34
CA VAL A 203 21.85 2.24 11.89
C VAL A 203 22.08 1.99 10.40
N LYS A 204 22.60 0.81 10.06
CA LYS A 204 22.83 0.43 8.66
C LYS A 204 21.55 -0.16 8.08
N LEU A 205 21.05 0.48 7.04
CA LEU A 205 19.83 0.11 6.34
C LEU A 205 20.16 -0.36 4.92
N LEU A 206 19.41 -1.34 4.44
CA LEU A 206 19.33 -1.66 3.02
C LEU A 206 17.97 -1.16 2.52
N ALA A 207 17.98 -0.22 1.58
CA ALA A 207 16.76 0.20 0.93
C ALA A 207 16.25 -0.94 0.02
N GLN A 208 14.99 -1.29 0.16
CA GLN A 208 14.34 -2.35 -0.61
C GLN A 208 13.02 -1.82 -1.18
N ARG A 209 12.57 -2.37 -2.31
CA ARG A 209 11.21 -2.10 -2.77
C ARG A 209 10.20 -2.53 -1.68
N PRO A 210 9.13 -1.76 -1.42
CA PRO A 210 8.10 -2.08 -0.44
C PRO A 210 7.63 -3.55 -0.42
N PHE A 211 8.00 -4.31 0.63
CA PHE A 211 7.55 -5.70 0.85
C PHE A 211 6.04 -5.81 1.08
N VAL A 212 5.52 -4.89 1.89
CA VAL A 212 4.11 -4.52 1.82
C VAL A 212 4.13 -3.38 0.83
N ARG A 213 3.66 -3.67 -0.38
CA ARG A 213 3.10 -2.68 -1.28
C ARG A 213 2.24 -1.72 -0.43
N VAL A 214 2.79 -0.65 0.11
CA VAL A 214 2.02 0.59 0.29
C VAL A 214 1.57 1.02 -1.10
N ASP A 215 2.19 0.49 -2.15
CA ASP A 215 1.64 0.31 -3.48
C ASP A 215 0.20 -0.30 -3.52
N SER A 216 -0.29 -0.99 -2.49
CA SER A 216 -1.69 -1.45 -2.44
C SER A 216 -2.64 -0.32 -2.02
N ALA A 217 -2.13 0.69 -1.33
CA ALA A 217 -2.77 1.95 -0.99
C ALA A 217 -2.43 3.08 -2.00
N PHE A 218 -1.25 3.04 -2.64
CA PHE A 218 -0.66 4.11 -3.46
C PHE A 218 -0.03 3.68 -4.80
N GLY A 219 0.16 2.39 -5.06
CA GLY A 219 0.75 1.83 -6.29
C GLY A 219 -0.34 1.32 -7.23
N LEU A 220 -1.46 2.04 -7.15
CA LEU A 220 -2.25 2.34 -8.32
C LEU A 220 -1.80 3.68 -8.97
N ILE A 221 -0.81 4.41 -8.41
CA ILE A 221 -0.29 5.69 -8.95
C ILE A 221 0.94 5.48 -9.86
N SER A 222 1.66 4.36 -9.77
CA SER A 222 3.01 4.32 -10.36
C SER A 222 3.23 3.37 -11.55
N ASP A 223 2.19 2.91 -12.26
CA ASP A 223 2.40 2.03 -13.43
C ASP A 223 1.81 2.53 -14.76
N ASP A 224 1.23 3.74 -14.88
CA ASP A 224 0.90 4.33 -16.19
C ASP A 224 0.58 5.83 -16.09
N ILE A 225 1.62 6.66 -15.97
CA ILE A 225 1.50 8.10 -16.29
C ILE A 225 1.77 8.37 -17.77
N ASP A 226 2.35 7.41 -18.51
CA ASP A 226 2.64 7.59 -19.93
C ASP A 226 1.52 7.19 -20.90
N SER A 227 0.42 6.60 -20.42
CA SER A 227 -0.82 6.60 -21.20
C SER A 227 -2.02 6.25 -20.32
N SER A 228 -3.07 7.10 -20.35
CA SER A 228 -4.43 6.76 -19.89
C SER A 228 -4.74 6.72 -18.36
N GLY A 229 -4.64 7.87 -17.66
CA GLY A 229 -5.59 8.24 -16.60
C GLY A 229 -5.77 7.29 -15.39
N LEU A 230 -4.67 6.74 -14.84
CA LEU A 230 -4.73 5.78 -13.73
C LEU A 230 -4.65 6.36 -12.30
N ASP A 231 -4.22 7.62 -12.12
CA ASP A 231 -3.87 8.17 -10.80
C ASP A 231 -5.07 8.57 -9.91
N GLU A 232 -6.25 8.80 -10.49
CA GLU A 232 -7.40 9.34 -9.75
C GLU A 232 -8.05 8.29 -8.82
N PHE A 233 -8.11 7.02 -9.24
CA PHE A 233 -8.83 6.01 -8.44
C PHE A 233 -8.14 5.59 -7.16
N VAL A 234 -6.84 5.82 -7.06
CA VAL A 234 -6.01 5.45 -5.91
C VAL A 234 -6.52 6.14 -4.67
N PHE A 235 -6.75 7.43 -4.80
CA PHE A 235 -7.12 8.28 -3.70
C PHE A 235 -8.47 7.85 -3.10
N GLY A 236 -9.47 7.61 -3.96
CA GLY A 236 -10.75 7.06 -3.52
C GLY A 236 -10.63 5.65 -2.91
N LYS A 237 -9.72 4.80 -3.40
CA LYS A 237 -9.46 3.48 -2.83
C LYS A 237 -8.84 3.57 -1.44
N LEU A 238 -7.87 4.45 -1.24
CA LEU A 238 -7.22 4.70 0.05
C LEU A 238 -8.24 5.14 1.10
N LEU A 239 -9.14 6.07 0.74
CA LEU A 239 -10.24 6.49 1.60
C LEU A 239 -11.07 5.29 2.07
N ALA A 240 -11.46 4.41 1.14
CA ALA A 240 -12.21 3.21 1.49
C ALA A 240 -11.39 2.26 2.39
N ASP A 241 -10.09 2.11 2.15
CA ASP A 241 -9.23 1.21 2.94
C ASP A 241 -8.97 1.73 4.36
N LYS A 242 -9.07 3.04 4.57
CA LYS A 242 -9.02 3.69 5.88
C LYS A 242 -10.36 3.68 6.62
N GLY A 243 -11.43 3.21 5.99
CA GLY A 243 -12.78 3.19 6.57
C GLY A 243 -13.61 4.44 6.28
N GLU A 244 -13.06 5.40 5.53
CA GLU A 244 -13.72 6.65 5.12
C GLU A 244 -14.63 6.43 3.90
N TYR A 245 -15.58 5.49 4.03
CA TYR A 245 -16.40 5.01 2.91
C TYR A 245 -17.22 6.14 2.26
N ASN A 246 -17.78 7.06 3.06
CA ASN A 246 -18.58 8.17 2.53
C ASN A 246 -17.74 9.17 1.73
N LYS A 247 -16.51 9.47 2.17
CA LYS A 247 -15.59 10.34 1.44
C LYS A 247 -15.15 9.66 0.14
N SER A 248 -14.84 8.37 0.19
CA SER A 248 -14.53 7.55 -0.98
C SER A 248 -15.65 7.58 -2.03
N LEU A 249 -16.90 7.34 -1.58
CA LEU A 249 -18.08 7.38 -2.44
C LEU A 249 -18.29 8.75 -3.07
N ARG A 250 -18.24 9.83 -2.27
CA ARG A 250 -18.35 11.21 -2.80
C ARG A 250 -17.30 11.50 -3.86
N TYR A 251 -16.06 11.10 -3.62
CA TYR A 251 -14.97 11.26 -4.58
C TYR A 251 -15.24 10.52 -5.90
N PHE A 252 -15.60 9.24 -5.83
CA PHE A 252 -15.89 8.45 -7.04
C PHE A 252 -17.16 8.90 -7.78
N LEU A 253 -18.19 9.39 -7.06
CA LEU A 253 -19.38 9.97 -7.68
C LEU A 253 -19.05 11.27 -8.41
N ALA A 254 -18.23 12.14 -7.82
CA ALA A 254 -17.74 13.34 -8.49
C ALA A 254 -16.91 13.01 -9.74
N LEU A 255 -16.09 11.96 -9.70
CA LEU A 255 -15.39 11.48 -10.91
C LEU A 255 -16.36 11.00 -11.99
N LEU A 256 -17.44 10.31 -11.60
CA LEU A 256 -18.46 9.82 -12.52
C LEU A 256 -19.22 10.97 -13.20
N GLU A 257 -19.63 11.99 -12.44
CA GLU A 257 -20.32 13.17 -12.96
C GLU A 257 -19.49 13.95 -14.01
N ARG A 258 -18.16 13.86 -13.90
CA ARG A 258 -17.22 14.54 -14.80
C ARG A 258 -16.87 13.71 -16.03
N SER A 259 -17.27 12.44 -16.07
CA SER A 259 -16.99 11.52 -17.17
C SER A 259 -18.05 11.63 -18.27
N SER A 260 -17.63 11.74 -19.54
CA SER A 260 -18.55 11.74 -20.68
C SER A 260 -19.08 10.34 -20.97
N GLU A 261 -20.31 10.21 -21.48
CA GLU A 261 -20.95 8.93 -21.84
C GLU A 261 -20.13 8.06 -22.83
N ALA A 262 -19.20 8.63 -23.59
CA ALA A 262 -18.33 7.88 -24.51
C ALA A 262 -17.12 7.16 -23.85
N ALA A 263 -17.04 7.12 -22.51
CA ALA A 263 -15.91 6.59 -21.74
C ALA A 263 -16.29 5.35 -20.89
N ASP A 264 -17.00 4.38 -21.47
CA ASP A 264 -17.53 3.18 -20.81
C ASP A 264 -16.53 2.47 -19.89
N GLN A 265 -15.25 2.40 -20.28
CA GLN A 265 -14.20 1.78 -19.46
C GLN A 265 -13.89 2.57 -18.18
N TYR A 266 -13.80 3.89 -18.29
CA TYR A 266 -13.50 4.75 -17.16
C TYR A 266 -14.66 4.73 -16.16
N CYS A 267 -15.89 4.81 -16.67
CA CYS A 267 -17.11 4.65 -15.88
C CYS A 267 -17.21 3.27 -15.22
N ALA A 268 -16.85 2.19 -15.94
CA ALA A 268 -16.86 0.84 -15.39
C ALA A 268 -15.88 0.68 -14.22
N ARG A 269 -14.68 1.27 -14.33
CA ARG A 269 -13.70 1.28 -13.24
C ARG A 269 -14.20 2.08 -12.04
N ILE A 270 -14.79 3.25 -12.26
CA ILE A 270 -15.41 4.04 -11.19
C ILE A 270 -16.47 3.21 -10.46
N HIS A 271 -17.39 2.58 -11.20
CA HIS A 271 -18.43 1.74 -10.61
C HIS A 271 -17.85 0.53 -9.86
N MET A 272 -16.77 -0.09 -10.34
CA MET A 272 -16.07 -1.13 -9.60
C MET A 272 -15.54 -0.61 -8.26
N HIS A 273 -14.99 0.61 -8.21
CA HIS A 273 -14.50 1.20 -6.97
C HIS A 273 -15.60 1.66 -6.02
N ILE A 274 -16.70 2.22 -6.53
CA ILE A 274 -17.92 2.51 -5.76
C ILE A 274 -18.45 1.21 -5.15
N GLY A 275 -18.54 0.14 -5.95
CA GLY A 275 -18.97 -1.17 -5.47
C GLY A 275 -18.07 -1.71 -4.37
N ARG A 276 -16.75 -1.49 -4.47
CA ARG A 276 -15.78 -1.87 -3.43
C ARG A 276 -15.98 -1.08 -2.14
N ALA A 277 -16.24 0.23 -2.23
CA ALA A 277 -16.50 1.07 -1.06
C ALA A 277 -17.77 0.59 -0.31
N TYR A 278 -18.88 0.35 -1.03
CA TYR A 278 -20.09 -0.23 -0.44
C TYR A 278 -19.86 -1.63 0.16
N ARG A 279 -19.08 -2.48 -0.52
CA ARG A 279 -18.70 -3.80 0.01
C ARG A 279 -17.97 -3.70 1.34
N LEU A 280 -17.02 -2.77 1.47
CA LEU A 280 -16.28 -2.56 2.72
C LEU A 280 -17.18 -1.98 3.83
N GLN A 281 -18.16 -1.15 3.46
CA GLN A 281 -19.23 -0.68 4.33
C GLN A 281 -20.24 -1.80 4.71
N ARG A 282 -20.13 -2.99 4.10
CA ARG A 282 -21.04 -4.13 4.23
C ARG A 282 -22.43 -3.93 3.60
N ASP A 283 -22.58 -2.92 2.76
CA ASP A 283 -23.75 -2.78 1.89
C ASP A 283 -23.53 -3.60 0.62
N TYR A 284 -23.79 -4.90 0.70
CA TYR A 284 -23.56 -5.82 -0.41
C TYR A 284 -24.56 -5.63 -1.56
N GLN A 285 -25.74 -5.07 -1.29
CA GLN A 285 -26.76 -4.82 -2.31
C GLN A 285 -26.35 -3.67 -3.23
N SER A 286 -25.95 -2.53 -2.66
CA SER A 286 -25.42 -1.40 -3.43
C SER A 286 -24.11 -1.78 -4.12
N ALA A 287 -23.25 -2.55 -3.46
CA ALA A 287 -22.03 -3.07 -4.06
C ALA A 287 -22.33 -3.89 -5.33
N PHE A 288 -23.26 -4.84 -5.23
CA PHE A 288 -23.64 -5.69 -6.35
C PHE A 288 -24.24 -4.88 -7.51
N LYS A 289 -25.11 -3.91 -7.21
CA LYS A 289 -25.69 -3.00 -8.22
C LYS A 289 -24.61 -2.31 -9.04
N HIS A 290 -23.59 -1.76 -8.38
CA HIS A 290 -22.49 -1.08 -9.08
C HIS A 290 -21.59 -2.05 -9.87
N TYR A 291 -21.35 -3.26 -9.37
CA TYR A 291 -20.63 -4.26 -10.15
C TYR A 291 -21.42 -4.71 -11.40
N CYS A 292 -22.75 -4.79 -11.34
CA CYS A 292 -23.58 -5.06 -12.51
C CYS A 292 -23.47 -3.96 -13.57
N ILE A 293 -23.45 -2.69 -13.15
CA ILE A 293 -23.25 -1.56 -14.08
C ILE A 293 -21.86 -1.66 -14.73
N ALA A 294 -20.81 -1.88 -13.94
CA ALA A 294 -19.45 -2.07 -14.45
C ALA A 294 -19.35 -3.24 -15.44
N TYR A 295 -20.01 -4.36 -15.15
CA TYR A 295 -20.06 -5.53 -16.02
C TYR A 295 -20.75 -5.21 -17.36
N GLY A 296 -21.88 -4.50 -17.34
CA GLY A 296 -22.59 -4.10 -18.56
C GLY A 296 -21.73 -3.21 -19.47
N LEU A 297 -21.08 -2.19 -18.89
CA LEU A 297 -20.17 -1.31 -19.62
C LEU A 297 -18.97 -2.05 -20.23
N GLN A 298 -18.43 -3.05 -19.53
CA GLN A 298 -17.29 -3.84 -19.99
C GLN A 298 -17.64 -4.85 -21.08
N THR A 299 -18.85 -5.41 -21.05
CA THR A 299 -19.29 -6.45 -22.02
C THR A 299 -19.81 -5.87 -23.33
N ASN A 300 -20.15 -4.59 -23.35
CA ASN A 300 -20.54 -3.88 -24.57
C ASN A 300 -19.34 -3.50 -25.47
N SER A 301 -18.09 -3.72 -25.02
CA SER A 301 -16.88 -3.30 -25.71
C SER A 301 -16.08 -4.45 -26.33
N THR A 302 -15.47 -4.24 -27.49
CA THR A 302 -14.84 -5.29 -28.33
C THR A 302 -13.32 -5.46 -28.14
N LEU A 303 -12.66 -4.72 -27.23
CA LEU A 303 -11.19 -4.77 -27.12
C LEU A 303 -10.66 -5.87 -26.17
N PRO A 304 -9.56 -6.58 -26.52
CA PRO A 304 -8.98 -7.65 -25.69
C PRO A 304 -8.50 -7.21 -24.29
N ALA A 305 -8.09 -5.94 -24.13
CA ALA A 305 -7.59 -5.37 -22.87
C ALA A 305 -8.64 -5.38 -21.74
N TYR A 306 -9.93 -5.59 -22.05
CA TYR A 306 -11.02 -5.63 -21.06
C TYR A 306 -11.06 -6.90 -20.22
N GLY A 307 -10.46 -8.00 -20.69
CA GLY A 307 -10.61 -9.29 -20.01
C GLY A 307 -10.09 -9.28 -18.57
N ARG A 308 -9.00 -8.56 -18.27
CA ARG A 308 -8.44 -8.50 -16.91
C ARG A 308 -9.36 -7.75 -15.95
N ILE A 309 -9.92 -6.61 -16.37
CA ILE A 309 -10.81 -5.78 -15.53
C ILE A 309 -12.16 -6.49 -15.38
N LEU A 310 -12.70 -7.08 -16.45
CA LEU A 310 -13.92 -7.87 -16.42
C LEU A 310 -13.80 -9.07 -15.47
N ALA A 311 -12.67 -9.75 -15.45
CA ALA A 311 -12.42 -10.84 -14.49
C ALA A 311 -12.45 -10.32 -13.04
N CYS A 312 -11.87 -9.15 -12.76
CA CYS A 312 -11.95 -8.52 -11.44
C CYS A 312 -13.39 -8.14 -11.06
N THR A 313 -14.19 -7.63 -12.00
CA THR A 313 -15.62 -7.34 -11.78
C THR A 313 -16.37 -8.61 -11.41
N LEU A 314 -16.18 -9.70 -12.14
CA LEU A 314 -16.81 -11.00 -11.86
C LEU A 314 -16.40 -11.55 -10.49
N ASP A 315 -15.12 -11.48 -10.12
CA ASP A 315 -14.68 -11.88 -8.77
C ASP A 315 -15.35 -11.04 -7.67
N ASN A 316 -15.47 -9.73 -7.88
CA ASN A 316 -16.13 -8.84 -6.93
C ASN A 316 -17.64 -9.11 -6.83
N MET A 317 -18.31 -9.42 -7.93
CA MET A 317 -19.71 -9.86 -7.94
C MET A 317 -19.87 -11.14 -7.11
N GLY A 318 -19.02 -12.15 -7.34
CA GLY A 318 -19.03 -13.39 -6.56
C GLY A 318 -18.80 -13.17 -5.07
N ALA A 319 -17.92 -12.23 -4.70
CA ALA A 319 -17.60 -11.91 -3.31
C ALA A 319 -18.75 -11.25 -2.53
N VAL A 320 -19.70 -10.58 -3.21
CA VAL A 320 -20.85 -9.91 -2.57
C VAL A 320 -22.17 -10.61 -2.79
N HIS A 321 -22.21 -11.62 -3.66
CA HIS A 321 -23.43 -12.35 -3.96
C HIS A 321 -23.87 -13.19 -2.76
N TYR A 322 -25.15 -13.10 -2.40
CA TYR A 322 -25.71 -13.83 -1.27
C TYR A 322 -25.81 -15.33 -1.54
N ASP A 323 -26.26 -15.71 -2.74
CA ASP A 323 -26.36 -17.11 -3.15
C ASP A 323 -24.97 -17.68 -3.52
N ALA A 324 -24.57 -18.75 -2.84
CA ALA A 324 -23.26 -19.37 -3.00
C ALA A 324 -23.09 -20.09 -4.35
N CYS A 325 -24.16 -20.58 -4.99
CA CYS A 325 -24.08 -21.21 -6.30
C CYS A 325 -23.80 -20.16 -7.37
N GLN A 326 -24.46 -19.01 -7.30
CA GLN A 326 -24.19 -17.85 -8.16
C GLN A 326 -22.79 -17.27 -7.91
N ALA A 327 -22.37 -17.15 -6.65
CA ALA A 327 -21.00 -16.74 -6.32
C ALA A 327 -19.95 -17.65 -6.97
N LEU A 328 -20.16 -18.96 -6.91
CA LEU A 328 -19.30 -19.95 -7.54
C LEU A 328 -19.25 -19.79 -9.06
N GLU A 329 -20.39 -19.51 -9.69
CA GLU A 329 -20.48 -19.27 -11.13
C GLU A 329 -19.65 -18.05 -11.54
N TYR A 330 -19.80 -16.92 -10.84
CA TYR A 330 -19.03 -15.72 -11.11
C TYR A 330 -17.51 -15.95 -11.00
N HIS A 331 -17.05 -16.63 -9.94
CA HIS A 331 -15.63 -16.95 -9.78
C HIS A 331 -15.10 -17.94 -10.82
N LYS A 332 -15.92 -18.91 -11.27
CA LYS A 332 -15.54 -19.82 -12.37
C LYS A 332 -15.43 -19.08 -13.70
N ARG A 333 -16.34 -18.14 -13.98
CA ARG A 333 -16.28 -17.29 -15.17
C ARG A 333 -15.06 -16.37 -15.13
N ALA A 334 -14.75 -15.77 -13.99
CA ALA A 334 -13.54 -14.97 -13.78
C ALA A 334 -12.27 -15.81 -14.04
N LEU A 335 -12.20 -17.01 -13.48
CA LEU A 335 -11.08 -17.94 -13.68
C LEU A 335 -10.90 -18.31 -15.17
N ALA A 336 -11.98 -18.65 -15.86
CA ALA A 336 -11.94 -18.97 -17.29
C ALA A 336 -11.40 -17.79 -18.11
N LEU A 337 -11.86 -16.58 -17.81
CA LEU A 337 -11.40 -15.37 -18.47
C LEU A 337 -9.91 -15.09 -18.18
N ARG A 338 -9.46 -15.23 -16.92
CA ARG A 338 -8.04 -15.08 -16.56
C ARG A 338 -7.14 -16.07 -17.29
N HIS A 339 -7.59 -17.31 -17.50
CA HIS A 339 -6.82 -18.26 -18.31
C HIS A 339 -6.66 -17.85 -19.78
N THR A 340 -7.53 -16.98 -20.31
CA THR A 340 -7.43 -16.47 -21.69
C THR A 340 -6.63 -15.18 -21.81
N VAL A 341 -6.57 -14.35 -20.75
CA VAL A 341 -6.03 -12.98 -20.83
C VAL A 341 -4.80 -12.73 -19.96
N CYS A 342 -4.46 -13.66 -19.09
CA CYS A 342 -3.28 -13.60 -18.23
C CYS A 342 -2.30 -14.70 -18.63
N ASP A 343 -1.01 -14.48 -18.33
CA ASP A 343 -0.02 -15.54 -18.41
C ASP A 343 -0.37 -16.71 -17.47
N LYS A 344 0.09 -17.91 -17.83
CA LYS A 344 -0.22 -19.15 -17.09
C LYS A 344 0.22 -19.09 -15.62
N ASP A 345 1.19 -18.25 -15.33
CA ASP A 345 1.83 -18.02 -14.04
C ASP A 345 1.40 -16.69 -13.39
N ASP A 346 0.20 -16.17 -13.70
CA ASP A 346 -0.33 -14.96 -13.07
C ASP A 346 -0.93 -15.24 -11.68
N ARG A 347 -0.47 -14.49 -10.66
CA ARG A 347 -0.96 -14.51 -9.27
C ARG A 347 -2.47 -14.31 -9.16
N CYS A 348 -3.10 -13.64 -10.13
CA CYS A 348 -4.54 -13.48 -10.20
C CYS A 348 -5.30 -14.81 -10.37
N ILE A 349 -4.71 -15.80 -11.04
CA ILE A 349 -5.31 -17.14 -11.20
C ILE A 349 -5.34 -17.86 -9.85
N ALA A 350 -4.27 -17.73 -9.06
CA ALA A 350 -4.20 -18.28 -7.71
C ALA A 350 -5.28 -17.69 -6.78
N ALA A 351 -5.50 -16.37 -6.86
CA ALA A 351 -6.57 -15.70 -6.11
C ALA A 351 -7.97 -16.26 -6.44
N CYS A 352 -8.27 -16.51 -7.73
CA CYS A 352 -9.54 -17.14 -8.13
C CYS A 352 -9.69 -18.56 -7.55
N PHE A 353 -8.62 -19.36 -7.52
CA PHE A 353 -8.68 -20.67 -6.85
C PHE A 353 -9.01 -20.53 -5.37
N SER A 354 -8.46 -19.53 -4.68
CA SER A 354 -8.78 -19.24 -3.29
C SER A 354 -10.25 -18.87 -3.10
N TYR A 355 -10.82 -18.03 -3.97
CA TYR A 355 -12.24 -17.64 -3.90
C TYR A 355 -13.17 -18.82 -4.15
N ILE A 356 -12.91 -19.63 -5.17
CA ILE A 356 -13.68 -20.85 -5.45
C ILE A 356 -13.59 -21.83 -4.27
N GLY A 357 -12.39 -22.02 -3.72
CA GLY A 357 -12.19 -22.85 -2.53
C GLY A 357 -13.00 -22.37 -1.33
N HIS A 358 -13.07 -21.05 -1.13
CA HIS A 358 -13.84 -20.45 -0.05
C HIS A 358 -15.35 -20.64 -0.23
N VAL A 359 -15.88 -20.51 -1.44
CA VAL A 359 -17.30 -20.79 -1.71
C VAL A 359 -17.64 -22.25 -1.43
N TYR A 360 -16.82 -23.20 -1.90
CA TYR A 360 -17.02 -24.61 -1.57
C TYR A 360 -16.92 -24.88 -0.07
N PHE A 361 -16.01 -24.22 0.64
CA PHE A 361 -15.90 -24.33 2.10
C PHE A 361 -17.18 -23.86 2.79
N LYS A 362 -17.76 -22.72 2.37
CA LYS A 362 -19.03 -22.19 2.90
C LYS A 362 -20.22 -23.11 2.62
N GLN A 363 -20.21 -23.82 1.50
CA GLN A 363 -21.21 -24.82 1.15
C GLN A 363 -21.01 -26.17 1.86
N GLY A 364 -19.94 -26.35 2.64
CA GLY A 364 -19.60 -27.63 3.29
C GLY A 364 -18.95 -28.66 2.36
N HIS A 365 -18.63 -28.29 1.12
CA HIS A 365 -17.94 -29.13 0.14
C HIS A 365 -16.42 -29.14 0.37
N TYR A 366 -16.02 -29.69 1.52
CA TYR A 366 -14.64 -29.62 2.02
C TYR A 366 -13.59 -30.25 1.09
N ARG A 367 -13.92 -31.34 0.40
CA ARG A 367 -12.98 -32.00 -0.54
C ARG A 367 -12.65 -31.09 -1.72
N GLN A 368 -13.66 -30.42 -2.27
CA GLN A 368 -13.50 -29.45 -3.34
C GLN A 368 -12.74 -28.22 -2.83
N ALA A 369 -13.07 -27.71 -1.64
CA ALA A 369 -12.36 -26.60 -1.02
C ALA A 369 -10.85 -26.88 -0.90
N ILE A 370 -10.47 -28.04 -0.35
CA ILE A 370 -9.07 -28.47 -0.25
C ILE A 370 -8.40 -28.53 -1.62
N LYS A 371 -9.07 -29.14 -2.63
CA LYS A 371 -8.52 -29.23 -3.99
C LYS A 371 -8.18 -27.86 -4.57
N TYR A 372 -9.06 -26.88 -4.39
CA TYR A 372 -8.84 -25.53 -4.92
C TYR A 372 -7.80 -24.75 -4.09
N TYR A 373 -7.81 -24.85 -2.77
CA TYR A 373 -6.76 -24.25 -1.94
C TYR A 373 -5.38 -24.87 -2.16
N GLN A 374 -5.29 -26.15 -2.51
CA GLN A 374 -4.02 -26.77 -2.91
C GLN A 374 -3.51 -26.24 -4.26
N LYS A 375 -4.40 -25.95 -5.22
CA LYS A 375 -4.02 -25.30 -6.48
C LYS A 375 -3.50 -23.89 -6.24
N ASP A 376 -4.22 -23.10 -5.44
CA ASP A 376 -3.77 -21.78 -4.97
C ASP A 376 -2.39 -21.88 -4.32
N LEU A 377 -2.22 -22.79 -3.34
CA LEU A 377 -0.95 -22.97 -2.64
C LEU A 377 0.19 -23.36 -3.58
N CYS A 378 -0.05 -24.24 -4.55
CA CYS A 378 0.95 -24.68 -5.52
C CYS A 378 1.42 -23.52 -6.38
N MET A 379 0.49 -22.72 -6.91
CA MET A 379 0.83 -21.56 -7.74
C MET A 379 1.50 -20.47 -6.90
N THR A 380 0.91 -20.08 -5.78
CA THR A 380 1.44 -19.01 -4.93
C THR A 380 2.84 -19.35 -4.40
N ARG A 381 3.15 -20.62 -4.11
CA ARG A 381 4.52 -21.04 -3.76
C ARG A 381 5.50 -21.06 -4.95
N HIS A 382 5.01 -21.31 -6.16
CA HIS A 382 5.84 -21.26 -7.37
C HIS A 382 6.19 -19.81 -7.74
N LEU A 383 5.26 -18.88 -7.53
CA LEU A 383 5.37 -17.48 -7.93
C LEU A 383 6.01 -16.56 -6.88
N ALA A 384 6.22 -17.04 -5.66
CA ALA A 384 6.66 -16.20 -4.56
C ALA A 384 7.95 -16.71 -3.91
N LEU A 385 8.71 -15.79 -3.29
CA LEU A 385 9.70 -16.13 -2.27
C LEU A 385 8.98 -16.81 -1.10
N GLU A 386 9.61 -17.79 -0.44
CA GLU A 386 8.98 -18.69 0.56
C GLU A 386 8.23 -18.00 1.74
N ASN A 387 8.40 -16.68 1.91
CA ASN A 387 7.87 -15.88 3.03
C ASN A 387 6.67 -14.97 2.62
N ASP A 388 5.91 -15.32 1.59
CA ASP A 388 4.77 -14.52 1.13
C ASP A 388 3.51 -14.67 2.01
N LEU A 389 2.88 -13.53 2.34
CA LEU A 389 1.64 -13.46 3.11
C LEU A 389 0.46 -14.16 2.41
N ASP A 390 0.46 -14.23 1.08
CA ASP A 390 -0.56 -14.97 0.34
C ASP A 390 -0.46 -16.48 0.62
N VAL A 391 0.75 -17.03 0.72
CA VAL A 391 0.98 -18.44 1.11
C VAL A 391 0.47 -18.69 2.55
N ALA A 392 0.74 -17.76 3.46
CA ALA A 392 0.25 -17.86 4.84
C ALA A 392 -1.29 -17.85 4.91
N ARG A 393 -1.96 -17.02 4.09
CA ARG A 393 -3.42 -16.99 3.98
C ARG A 393 -3.97 -18.32 3.45
N THR A 394 -3.35 -18.91 2.43
CA THR A 394 -3.81 -20.20 1.89
C THR A 394 -3.62 -21.33 2.90
N TYR A 395 -2.54 -21.31 3.70
CA TYR A 395 -2.40 -22.23 4.83
C TYR A 395 -3.49 -22.04 5.89
N MET A 396 -3.84 -20.81 6.24
CA MET A 396 -4.98 -20.56 7.15
C MET A 396 -6.29 -21.09 6.59
N ASN A 397 -6.54 -20.91 5.30
CA ASN A 397 -7.73 -21.44 4.64
C ASN A 397 -7.80 -22.97 4.72
N LEU A 398 -6.71 -23.66 4.37
CA LEU A 398 -6.60 -25.12 4.53
C LEU A 398 -6.82 -25.56 5.97
N ALA A 399 -6.21 -24.86 6.93
CA ALA A 399 -6.37 -25.13 8.36
C ALA A 399 -7.84 -25.02 8.80
N ASN A 400 -8.56 -23.99 8.34
CA ASN A 400 -9.98 -23.81 8.60
C ASN A 400 -10.82 -24.95 8.03
N VAL A 401 -10.52 -25.45 6.82
CA VAL A 401 -11.22 -26.61 6.26
C VAL A 401 -10.99 -27.87 7.11
N PHE A 402 -9.74 -28.17 7.45
CA PHE A 402 -9.43 -29.33 8.29
C PHE A 402 -10.03 -29.21 9.70
N TYR A 403 -10.08 -27.99 10.25
CA TYR A 403 -10.73 -27.72 11.52
C TYR A 403 -12.23 -28.01 11.46
N ALA A 404 -12.93 -27.55 10.41
CA ALA A 404 -14.35 -27.80 10.22
C ALA A 404 -14.66 -29.30 10.04
N GLN A 405 -13.71 -30.06 9.50
CA GLN A 405 -13.79 -31.52 9.42
C GLN A 405 -13.33 -32.25 10.70
N HIS A 406 -13.07 -31.53 11.79
CA HIS A 406 -12.55 -32.06 13.06
C HIS A 406 -11.16 -32.74 12.97
N HIS A 407 -10.43 -32.54 11.87
CA HIS A 407 -9.04 -32.97 11.71
C HIS A 407 -8.07 -31.98 12.35
N TYR A 408 -8.24 -31.76 13.66
CA TYR A 408 -7.56 -30.69 14.40
C TYR A 408 -6.02 -30.80 14.37
N GLY A 409 -5.45 -32.01 14.30
CA GLY A 409 -4.01 -32.20 14.17
C GLY A 409 -3.45 -31.61 12.88
N LYS A 410 -4.10 -31.89 11.74
CA LYS A 410 -3.74 -31.30 10.44
C LYS A 410 -4.02 -29.80 10.40
N ALA A 411 -5.14 -29.35 10.98
CA ALA A 411 -5.44 -27.92 11.10
C ALA A 411 -4.32 -27.18 11.84
N MET A 412 -3.84 -27.75 12.94
CA MET A 412 -2.76 -27.17 13.74
C MET A 412 -1.44 -27.06 12.97
N GLN A 413 -1.07 -28.09 12.21
CA GLN A 413 0.12 -28.06 11.35
C GLN A 413 0.06 -26.91 10.33
N TYR A 414 -1.08 -26.71 9.68
CA TYR A 414 -1.26 -25.61 8.73
C TYR A 414 -1.28 -24.23 9.41
N TYR A 415 -1.89 -24.10 10.60
CA TYR A 415 -1.78 -22.87 11.38
C TYR A 415 -0.33 -22.54 11.78
N GLU A 416 0.51 -23.55 12.03
CA GLU A 416 1.92 -23.35 12.33
C GLU A 416 2.73 -22.91 11.12
N TYR A 417 2.44 -23.44 9.93
CA TYR A 417 3.07 -22.96 8.69
C TYR A 417 2.75 -21.49 8.44
N ALA A 418 1.49 -21.08 8.59
CA ALA A 418 1.11 -19.66 8.49
C ALA A 418 1.82 -18.80 9.55
N ALA A 419 1.93 -19.29 10.78
CA ALA A 419 2.58 -18.56 11.87
C ALA A 419 4.07 -18.30 11.62
N ARG A 420 4.80 -19.27 11.04
CA ARG A 420 6.22 -19.10 10.70
C ARG A 420 6.42 -17.96 9.71
N ILE A 421 5.58 -17.91 8.68
CA ILE A 421 5.62 -16.82 7.69
C ILE A 421 5.30 -15.48 8.36
N TYR A 422 4.23 -15.41 9.17
CA TYR A 422 3.90 -14.16 9.89
C TYR A 422 5.02 -13.69 10.84
N GLN A 423 5.78 -14.61 11.43
CA GLN A 423 6.94 -14.30 12.27
C GLN A 423 8.10 -13.73 11.45
N GLN A 424 8.40 -14.33 10.30
CA GLN A 424 9.44 -13.86 9.38
C GLN A 424 9.10 -12.48 8.79
N CYS A 425 7.82 -12.20 8.54
CA CYS A 425 7.34 -10.91 8.03
C CYS A 425 7.24 -9.81 9.10
N ALA A 426 7.61 -10.09 10.36
CA ALA A 426 7.64 -9.12 11.47
C ALA A 426 6.34 -8.31 11.66
N LEU A 427 5.18 -8.89 11.37
CA LEU A 427 3.91 -8.16 11.40
C LEU A 427 3.61 -7.56 12.81
N PRO A 428 3.08 -6.32 12.89
CA PRO A 428 2.65 -5.71 14.15
C PRO A 428 1.65 -6.59 14.90
N ASN A 429 1.64 -6.54 16.24
CA ASN A 429 0.69 -7.32 17.05
C ASN A 429 -0.80 -7.00 16.76
N THR A 430 -1.05 -5.81 16.21
CA THR A 430 -2.35 -5.31 15.77
C THR A 430 -2.72 -5.76 14.36
N HIS A 431 -1.82 -6.44 13.65
CA HIS A 431 -2.05 -6.85 12.27
C HIS A 431 -3.20 -7.86 12.20
N ARG A 432 -4.17 -7.57 11.31
CA ARG A 432 -5.40 -8.35 11.17
C ARG A 432 -5.16 -9.85 10.98
N LEU A 433 -4.21 -10.24 10.14
CA LEU A 433 -3.90 -11.67 9.89
C LEU A 433 -3.39 -12.40 11.14
N LEU A 434 -2.60 -11.72 11.99
CA LEU A 434 -2.15 -12.28 13.27
C LEU A 434 -3.32 -12.42 14.26
N ALA A 435 -4.26 -11.47 14.26
CA ALA A 435 -5.46 -11.55 15.08
C ALA A 435 -6.36 -12.73 14.65
N GLU A 436 -6.61 -12.86 13.34
CA GLU A 436 -7.40 -13.98 12.78
C GLU A 436 -6.76 -15.33 13.12
N TRP A 437 -5.44 -15.46 12.97
CA TRP A 437 -4.70 -16.66 13.35
C TRP A 437 -4.83 -16.98 14.85
N ARG A 438 -4.66 -15.98 15.74
CA ARG A 438 -4.82 -16.16 17.20
C ARG A 438 -6.20 -16.71 17.54
N THR A 439 -7.25 -16.11 16.98
CA THR A 439 -8.62 -16.56 17.20
C THR A 439 -8.83 -17.99 16.71
N ALA A 440 -8.29 -18.34 15.55
CA ALA A 440 -8.43 -19.67 14.95
C ALA A 440 -7.72 -20.76 15.78
N VAL A 441 -6.52 -20.47 16.30
CA VAL A 441 -5.76 -21.38 17.16
C VAL A 441 -6.44 -21.59 18.51
N ILE A 442 -7.00 -20.53 19.13
CA ILE A 442 -7.69 -20.62 20.43
C ILE A 442 -8.91 -21.55 20.36
N ARG A 443 -9.57 -21.65 19.20
CA ARG A 443 -10.72 -22.53 18.99
C ARG A 443 -10.35 -24.02 18.98
N CYS A 444 -9.09 -24.40 18.78
CA CYS A 444 -8.66 -25.80 18.74
C CYS A 444 -8.77 -26.51 20.10
N PRO A 445 -9.24 -27.78 20.16
CA PRO A 445 -9.42 -28.50 21.41
C PRO A 445 -8.15 -28.62 22.26
N LYS A 446 -8.29 -28.40 23.58
CA LYS A 446 -7.20 -28.38 24.57
C LYS A 446 -6.29 -29.62 24.59
N LYS A 447 -6.80 -30.79 24.21
CA LYS A 447 -6.09 -32.08 24.25
C LYS A 447 -5.10 -32.30 23.10
N ILE A 448 -5.20 -31.53 22.02
CA ILE A 448 -4.35 -31.68 20.82
C ILE A 448 -3.15 -30.71 20.87
N ILE A 449 -3.09 -29.92 21.94
CA ILE A 449 -2.19 -28.79 22.12
C ILE A 449 -0.83 -29.21 22.71
N ARG A 450 -0.04 -30.01 21.98
CA ARG A 450 1.41 -30.11 22.24
C ARG A 450 2.15 -28.81 21.87
N HIS A 451 1.52 -27.93 21.10
CA HIS A 451 2.10 -26.71 20.53
C HIS A 451 1.75 -25.40 21.27
N ARG A 452 1.04 -25.46 22.42
CA ARG A 452 0.79 -24.27 23.26
C ARG A 452 2.08 -23.71 23.81
N SER A 453 3.12 -24.53 23.97
CA SER A 453 4.42 -24.06 24.44
C SER A 453 4.99 -23.02 23.47
N VAL A 454 4.94 -23.27 22.16
CA VAL A 454 5.42 -22.34 21.12
C VAL A 454 4.54 -21.09 21.05
N ILE A 455 3.21 -21.26 21.09
CA ILE A 455 2.25 -20.14 21.02
C ILE A 455 2.26 -19.29 22.30
N ASN A 456 2.29 -19.91 23.48
CA ASN A 456 2.37 -19.22 24.77
C ASN A 456 3.77 -18.65 25.02
N LYS A 457 4.83 -19.23 24.43
CA LYS A 457 6.17 -18.63 24.43
C LYS A 457 6.15 -17.38 23.55
N TRP A 458 5.66 -17.48 22.31
CA TRP A 458 5.49 -16.34 21.42
C TRP A 458 4.58 -15.22 22.00
N LEU A 459 3.43 -15.56 22.59
CA LEU A 459 2.54 -14.60 23.27
C LEU A 459 3.14 -14.00 24.54
N ARG A 460 4.02 -14.73 25.25
CA ARG A 460 4.75 -14.21 26.42
C ARG A 460 5.89 -13.29 26.00
N ASP A 461 6.65 -13.68 24.99
CA ASP A 461 7.79 -12.93 24.47
C ASP A 461 7.33 -11.58 23.85
N LYS A 462 6.14 -11.55 23.21
CA LYS A 462 5.53 -10.33 22.64
C LYS A 462 4.58 -9.53 23.55
N ARG A 463 4.32 -9.98 24.79
CA ARG A 463 3.63 -9.18 25.84
C ARG A 463 4.61 -8.46 26.77
N ARG A 464 5.89 -8.86 26.73
CA ARG A 464 6.99 -8.24 27.46
C ARG A 464 7.71 -7.16 26.64
N GLN A 465 7.39 -7.06 25.36
CA GLN A 465 7.64 -5.94 24.44
C GLN A 465 6.33 -5.15 24.31
#